data_AF-A0A853CER1-F1
#
_entry.id   AF-A0A853CER1-F1
#
_cell.length_a   1.000
_cell.length_b   1.000
_cell.length_c   1.000
_cell.angle_alpha   90.00
_cell.angle_beta   90.00
_cell.angle_gamma   90.00
#
_symmetry.space_group_name_H-M   'P 1'
#
loop_
_entity.id
_entity.type
_entity.pdbx_description
1 polymer ?
#
loop_
_entity_poly.entity_id
_entity_poly.type
_entity_poly.pdbx_seq_one_letter_code
_entity_poly.pdbx_strand_id
1 'polypeptide(L)'
;MTAGGRFVAGGDGSTPTTWEAALDDLEGRVVEAEATLARGRAEEIAAWGNRSADWVPPSGLGPLPDDLRERAARLLQHQLAVAERIVERITQSQRQRDVAARMSYGPSRPVATFFDQAI
;
A
#
# COMPACT_ATOMS: atom_id res chain seq x y z
N MET A 1 -8.07 0.55 -29.23
CA MET A 1 -6.95 1.45 -28.84
C MET A 1 -7.30 2.03 -27.48
N THR A 2 -6.85 1.39 -26.41
CA THR A 2 -7.01 1.91 -25.04
C THR A 2 -5.62 2.22 -24.53
N ALA A 3 -5.41 3.48 -24.19
CA ALA A 3 -4.12 4.03 -23.79
C ALA A 3 -3.59 3.29 -22.55
N GLY A 4 -2.57 2.46 -22.76
CA GLY A 4 -1.69 2.00 -21.70
C GLY A 4 -0.91 3.19 -21.18
N GLY A 5 -1.38 3.76 -20.07
CA GLY A 5 -0.61 4.74 -19.31
C GLY A 5 0.71 4.12 -18.91
N ARG A 6 1.76 4.45 -19.65
CA ARG A 6 3.13 4.03 -19.38
C ARG A 6 3.55 4.66 -18.07
N PHE A 7 3.50 3.84 -17.02
CA PHE A 7 4.02 4.13 -15.70
C PHE A 7 5.51 4.48 -15.86
N VAL A 8 5.85 5.76 -15.75
CA VAL A 8 7.24 6.17 -15.62
C VAL A 8 7.62 5.80 -14.20
N ALA A 9 8.23 4.62 -14.04
CA ALA A 9 8.94 4.29 -12.82
C ALA A 9 10.05 5.35 -12.67
N GLY A 10 9.84 6.30 -11.76
CA GLY A 10 10.91 7.18 -11.30
C GLY A 10 11.90 6.32 -10.53
N GLY A 11 13.15 6.31 -10.98
CA GLY A 11 14.20 5.41 -10.54
C GLY A 11 14.54 4.42 -11.65
N ASP A 12 15.47 4.82 -12.52
CA ASP A 12 16.34 3.84 -13.15
C ASP A 12 16.87 2.90 -12.05
N GLY A 13 16.94 1.59 -12.26
CA GLY A 13 17.43 0.63 -11.26
C GLY A 13 18.90 0.80 -10.85
N SER A 14 19.45 1.99 -11.03
CA SER A 14 20.76 2.46 -10.63
C SER A 14 20.77 2.68 -9.12
N THR A 15 21.64 1.96 -8.42
CA THR A 15 21.90 2.17 -7.00
C THR A 15 22.41 3.61 -6.77
N PRO A 16 21.80 4.38 -5.85
CA PRO A 16 22.29 5.71 -5.52
C PRO A 16 23.76 5.68 -5.11
N THR A 17 24.55 6.63 -5.64
CA THR A 17 25.99 6.74 -5.36
C THR A 17 26.32 7.78 -4.29
N THR A 18 25.33 8.53 -3.77
CA THR A 18 25.48 9.48 -2.66
C THR A 18 24.31 9.36 -1.68
N TRP A 19 24.52 9.84 -0.44
CA TRP A 19 23.49 9.83 0.60
C TRP A 19 22.31 10.77 0.26
N GLU A 20 22.57 11.90 -0.38
CA GLU A 20 21.56 12.84 -0.83
C GLU A 20 20.62 12.19 -1.85
N ALA A 21 21.20 11.56 -2.88
CA ALA A 21 20.42 10.86 -3.90
C ALA A 21 19.60 9.70 -3.31
N ALA A 22 20.16 9.00 -2.32
CA ALA A 22 19.45 7.94 -1.61
C ALA A 22 18.24 8.47 -0.81
N LEU A 23 18.41 9.61 -0.14
CA LEU A 23 17.32 10.26 0.60
C LEU A 23 16.28 10.86 -0.33
N ASP A 24 16.69 11.46 -1.46
CA ASP A 24 15.77 11.99 -2.49
C ASP A 24 14.89 10.88 -3.08
N ASP A 25 15.48 9.72 -3.41
CA ASP A 25 14.72 8.55 -3.90
C ASP A 25 13.71 8.06 -2.86
N LEU A 26 14.14 7.93 -1.60
CA LEU A 26 13.26 7.52 -0.50
C LEU A 26 12.11 8.52 -0.26
N GLU A 27 12.39 9.81 -0.31
CA GLU A 27 11.37 10.87 -0.20
C GLU A 27 10.35 10.77 -1.34
N GLY A 28 10.82 10.58 -2.57
CA GLY A 28 9.96 10.37 -3.73
C GLY A 28 9.01 9.18 -3.56
N ARG A 29 9.54 8.04 -3.06
CA ARG A 29 8.74 6.84 -2.79
C ARG A 29 7.66 7.08 -1.73
N VAL A 30 7.95 7.86 -0.69
CA VAL A 30 6.97 8.22 0.34
C VAL A 30 5.86 9.07 -0.24
N VAL A 31 6.21 10.07 -1.06
CA VAL A 31 5.22 10.92 -1.75
C VAL A 31 4.31 10.09 -2.66
N GLU A 32 4.86 9.13 -3.40
CA GLU A 32 4.07 8.20 -4.22
C GLU A 32 3.11 7.34 -3.38
N ALA A 33 3.57 6.88 -2.21
CA ALA A 33 2.75 6.11 -1.26
C ALA A 33 1.55 6.93 -0.79
N GLU A 34 1.78 8.18 -0.39
CA GLU A 34 0.75 9.10 0.05
C GLU A 34 -0.24 9.43 -1.06
N ALA A 35 0.24 9.64 -2.28
CA ALA A 35 -0.63 9.82 -3.44
C ALA A 35 -1.51 8.58 -3.70
N THR A 36 -0.96 7.38 -3.50
CA THR A 36 -1.71 6.11 -3.62
C THR A 36 -2.77 5.99 -2.53
N LEU A 37 -2.42 6.31 -1.28
CA LEU A 37 -3.36 6.39 -0.16
C LEU A 37 -4.50 7.38 -0.42
N ALA A 38 -4.18 8.56 -0.93
CA ALA A 38 -5.15 9.62 -1.21
C ALA A 38 -6.20 9.21 -2.25
N ARG A 39 -5.82 8.39 -3.25
CA ARG A 39 -6.75 7.83 -4.24
C ARG A 39 -7.69 6.77 -3.65
N GLY A 40 -7.34 6.18 -2.50
CA GLY A 40 -8.23 5.31 -1.72
C GLY A 40 -8.51 3.92 -2.31
N ARG A 41 -7.82 3.50 -3.38
CA ARG A 41 -8.02 2.20 -4.02
C ARG A 41 -7.26 1.10 -3.26
N ALA A 42 -8.00 0.25 -2.56
CA ALA A 42 -7.45 -0.78 -1.67
C ALA A 42 -6.46 -1.74 -2.36
N GLU A 43 -6.71 -2.13 -3.61
CA GLU A 43 -5.83 -3.02 -4.37
C GLU A 43 -4.48 -2.36 -4.70
N GLU A 44 -4.48 -1.06 -5.00
CA GLU A 44 -3.25 -0.32 -5.27
C GLU A 44 -2.44 -0.09 -4.01
N ILE A 45 -3.12 0.17 -2.89
CA ILE A 45 -2.51 0.30 -1.57
C ILE A 45 -1.84 -1.03 -1.17
N ALA A 46 -2.51 -2.17 -1.40
CA ALA A 46 -1.93 -3.49 -1.16
C ALA A 46 -0.74 -3.78 -2.09
N ALA A 47 -0.82 -3.42 -3.37
CA ALA A 47 0.29 -3.58 -4.31
C ALA A 47 1.51 -2.72 -3.94
N TRP A 48 1.30 -1.53 -3.37
CA TRP A 48 2.38 -0.67 -2.88
C TRP A 48 3.17 -1.33 -1.75
N GLY A 49 2.50 -1.96 -0.78
CA GLY A 49 3.17 -2.66 0.33
C GLY A 49 4.13 -3.76 -0.13
N ASN A 50 3.80 -4.44 -1.24
CA ASN A 50 4.71 -5.42 -1.83
C ASN A 50 5.93 -4.76 -2.49
N ARG A 51 5.73 -3.65 -3.23
CA ARG A 51 6.84 -2.90 -3.87
C ARG A 51 7.82 -2.29 -2.87
N SER A 52 7.35 -1.86 -1.69
CA SER A 52 8.25 -1.30 -0.67
C SER A 52 9.28 -2.32 -0.15
N ALA A 53 8.98 -3.62 -0.23
CA ALA A 53 9.92 -4.67 0.16
C ALA A 53 11.11 -4.81 -0.82
N ASP A 54 11.00 -4.26 -2.04
CA ASP A 54 12.04 -4.35 -3.07
C ASP A 54 13.11 -3.24 -2.94
N TRP A 55 12.91 -2.25 -2.06
CA TRP A 55 13.91 -1.21 -1.82
C TRP A 55 15.07 -1.77 -0.98
N VAL A 56 16.27 -1.70 -1.55
CA VAL A 56 17.51 -2.12 -0.89
C VAL A 56 18.33 -0.86 -0.57
N PRO A 57 18.74 -0.65 0.70
CA PRO A 57 19.61 0.46 1.05
C PRO A 57 20.90 0.43 0.23
N PRO A 58 21.36 1.57 -0.30
CA PRO A 58 22.64 1.62 -1.00
C PRO A 58 23.78 1.24 -0.05
N SER A 59 24.65 0.36 -0.51
CA SER A 59 25.85 -0.06 0.22
C SER A 59 27.07 0.71 -0.25
N GLY A 60 28.11 0.80 0.59
CA GLY A 60 29.38 1.43 0.20
C GLY A 60 29.40 2.97 0.22
N LEU A 61 28.34 3.64 0.66
CA LEU A 61 28.29 5.11 0.77
C LEU A 61 29.08 5.69 1.96
N GLY A 62 29.61 4.83 2.84
CA GLY A 62 30.20 5.27 4.10
C GLY A 62 29.15 5.76 5.11
N PRO A 63 29.58 6.39 6.21
CA PRO A 63 28.65 6.89 7.23
C PRO A 63 27.78 8.02 6.69
N LEU A 64 26.54 8.13 7.20
CA LEU A 64 25.66 9.26 6.91
C LEU A 64 26.29 10.58 7.41
N PRO A 65 26.44 11.60 6.55
CA PRO A 65 26.87 12.94 6.93
C PRO A 65 26.02 13.56 8.05
N ASP A 66 26.65 14.32 8.95
CA ASP A 66 25.99 14.90 10.13
C ASP A 66 24.85 15.86 9.77
N ASP A 67 25.03 16.65 8.72
CA ASP A 67 24.06 17.60 8.18
C ASP A 67 22.80 16.91 7.62
N LEU A 68 22.92 15.64 7.19
CA LEU A 68 21.80 14.85 6.70
C LEU A 68 21.06 14.06 7.79
N ARG A 69 21.59 14.00 9.03
CA ARG A 69 20.96 13.20 10.12
C ARG A 69 19.55 13.66 10.43
N GLU A 70 19.33 14.96 10.57
CA GLU A 70 18.01 15.50 10.88
C GLU A 70 17.00 15.22 9.74
N ARG A 71 17.46 15.37 8.49
CA ARG A 71 16.65 15.05 7.31
C ARG A 71 16.26 13.58 7.29
N ALA A 72 17.23 12.68 7.45
CA ALA A 72 16.99 11.24 7.49
C ALA A 72 16.06 10.83 8.64
N ALA A 73 16.22 11.43 9.83
CA ALA A 73 15.35 11.16 10.98
C ALA A 73 13.90 11.59 10.71
N ARG A 74 13.69 12.79 10.15
CA ARG A 74 12.35 13.26 9.77
C ARG A 74 11.71 12.37 8.72
N LEU A 75 12.48 11.98 7.70
CA LEU A 75 12.02 11.06 6.66
C LEU A 75 11.59 9.71 7.25
N LEU A 76 12.38 9.13 8.16
CA LEU A 76 12.04 7.87 8.82
C LEU A 76 10.73 7.97 9.61
N GLN A 77 10.53 9.05 10.37
CA GLN A 77 9.28 9.25 11.11
C GLN A 77 8.08 9.37 10.17
N HIS A 78 8.24 10.07 9.05
CA HIS A 78 7.21 10.17 8.02
C HIS A 78 6.91 8.81 7.38
N GLN A 79 7.94 8.03 7.05
CA GLN A 79 7.79 6.67 6.54
C GLN A 79 6.96 5.78 7.46
N LEU A 80 7.25 5.81 8.77
CA LEU A 80 6.50 5.02 9.77
C LEU A 80 5.03 5.46 9.83
N ALA A 81 4.76 6.77 9.86
CA ALA A 81 3.39 7.29 9.86
C ALA A 81 2.61 6.89 8.60
N VAL A 82 3.25 6.87 7.44
CA VAL A 82 2.62 6.43 6.18
C VAL A 82 2.39 4.93 6.17
N ALA A 83 3.35 4.15 6.66
CA ALA A 83 3.22 2.70 6.78
C ALA A 83 2.03 2.31 7.67
N GLU A 84 1.86 2.98 8.82
CA GLU A 84 0.71 2.79 9.71
C GLU A 84 -0.62 3.03 8.99
N ARG A 85 -0.72 4.14 8.23
CA ARG A 85 -1.92 4.46 7.44
C ARG A 85 -2.21 3.40 6.36
N ILE A 86 -1.17 2.86 5.73
CA ILE A 86 -1.33 1.77 4.74
C ILE A 86 -1.92 0.53 5.38
N VAL A 87 -1.35 0.10 6.51
CA VAL A 87 -1.85 -1.07 7.26
C VAL A 87 -3.30 -0.87 7.66
N GLU A 88 -3.63 0.29 8.22
CA GLU A 88 -5.00 0.62 8.64
C GLU A 88 -6.00 0.52 7.46
N ARG A 89 -5.64 1.09 6.30
CA ARG A 89 -6.49 1.04 5.11
C ARG A 89 -6.69 -0.36 4.55
N ILE A 90 -5.65 -1.19 4.56
CA ILE A 90 -5.75 -2.59 4.15
C ILE A 90 -6.72 -3.35 5.06
N THR A 91 -6.55 -3.22 6.39
CA THR A 91 -7.44 -3.88 7.36
C THR A 91 -8.89 -3.37 7.25
N GLN A 92 -9.10 -2.06 7.09
CA GLN A 92 -10.43 -1.48 6.91
C GLN A 92 -11.13 -2.05 5.67
N SER A 93 -10.41 -2.14 4.54
CA SER A 93 -10.96 -2.70 3.31
C SER A 93 -11.34 -4.17 3.42
N GLN A 94 -10.54 -4.98 4.13
CA GLN A 94 -10.85 -6.40 4.35
C GLN A 94 -12.13 -6.57 5.17
N ARG A 95 -12.27 -5.84 6.29
CA ARG A 95 -13.49 -5.87 7.13
C ARG A 95 -14.75 -5.50 6.34
N GLN A 96 -14.66 -4.50 5.46
CA GLN A 96 -15.78 -4.11 4.60
C GLN A 96 -16.19 -5.24 3.64
N ARG A 97 -15.22 -5.95 3.04
CA ARG A 97 -15.48 -7.10 2.16
C ARG A 97 -16.13 -8.26 2.93
N ASP A 98 -15.67 -8.56 4.13
CA ASP A 98 -16.24 -9.64 4.96
C ASP A 98 -17.70 -9.36 5.35
N VAL A 99 -18.01 -8.11 5.72
CA VAL A 99 -19.39 -7.68 6.01
C VAL A 99 -20.26 -7.79 4.76
N ALA A 100 -19.79 -7.32 3.61
CA ALA A 100 -20.53 -7.40 2.35
C ALA A 100 -20.78 -8.86 1.93
N ALA A 101 -19.79 -9.74 2.08
CA ALA A 101 -19.93 -11.17 1.82
C ALA A 101 -21.03 -11.78 2.72
N ARG A 102 -21.02 -11.47 4.02
CA ARG A 102 -22.03 -11.97 4.96
C ARG A 102 -23.44 -11.48 4.64
N MET A 103 -23.59 -10.25 4.15
CA MET A 103 -24.88 -9.74 3.67
C MET A 103 -25.34 -10.45 2.38
N SER A 104 -24.41 -10.75 1.48
CA SER A 104 -24.70 -11.45 0.21
C SER A 104 -25.15 -12.90 0.41
N TYR A 105 -24.74 -13.56 1.49
CA TYR A 105 -25.15 -14.93 1.86
C TYR A 105 -26.30 -14.97 2.89
N GLY A 106 -27.11 -13.91 3.00
CA GLY A 106 -28.29 -13.88 3.86
C GLY A 106 -29.19 -15.11 3.60
N PRO A 107 -29.78 -15.72 4.64
CA PRO A 107 -30.49 -16.98 4.51
C PRO A 107 -31.59 -16.87 3.46
N SER A 108 -31.56 -17.74 2.45
CA SER A 108 -32.70 -17.96 1.57
C SER A 108 -33.90 -18.24 2.46
N ARG A 109 -34.86 -17.30 2.45
CA ARG A 109 -36.12 -17.40 3.22
C ARG A 109 -36.63 -18.84 3.09
N PRO A 110 -36.88 -19.58 4.19
CA PRO A 110 -37.38 -20.94 4.07
C PRO A 110 -38.66 -20.89 3.24
N VAL A 111 -38.61 -21.53 2.07
CA VAL A 111 -39.79 -21.71 1.22
C VAL A 111 -40.72 -22.61 2.01
N ALA A 112 -41.95 -22.16 2.26
CA ALA A 112 -42.92 -22.96 2.99
C ALA A 112 -43.20 -24.24 2.19
N THR A 113 -42.63 -25.37 2.64
CA THR A 113 -42.93 -26.69 2.08
C THR A 113 -44.19 -27.21 2.75
N PHE A 114 -45.27 -27.31 1.99
CA PHE A 114 -46.52 -27.91 2.45
C PHE A 114 -46.38 -29.44 2.41
N PHE A 115 -46.52 -30.10 3.57
CA PHE A 115 -46.62 -31.55 3.65
C PHE A 115 -48.10 -31.92 3.66
N ASP A 116 -48.60 -32.42 2.53
CA ASP A 116 -49.93 -33.05 2.46
C ASP A 116 -49.79 -34.49 2.95
N GLN A 117 -50.38 -34.79 4.11
CA GLN A 117 -50.46 -36.16 4.62
C GLN A 117 -51.91 -36.61 4.49
N ALA A 118 -52.18 -37.41 3.46
CA ALA A 118 -53.45 -38.11 3.30
C ALA A 118 -53.56 -39.22 4.37
N ILE A 119 -54.73 -39.26 5.02
CA ILE A 119 -55.13 -40.20 6.09
C ILE A 119 -55.45 -41.56 5.49
#